data_AF-A0A955X320-F1
#
_entry.id   AF-A0A955X320-F1
#
_cell.length_a   1.000
_cell.length_b   1.000
_cell.length_c   1.000
_cell.angle_alpha   90.00
_cell.angle_beta   90.00
_cell.angle_gamma   90.00
#
_symmetry.space_group_name_H-M   'P 1'
#
loop_
_entity.id
_entity.type
_entity.pdbx_description
1 polymer ?
#
loop_
_entity_poly.entity_id
_entity_poly.type
_entity_poly.pdbx_seq_one_letter_code
_entity_poly.pdbx_strand_id
1 'polypeptide(L)'
;MTRRAAPLLVLGLLLTMACSTDPGGGLGDGGVDAGAQQTPEKHRTTAVACDDVRNVPDVPAGGTPIGSTCGSHDDCTDGRNGRCVDVNRGLYTCTYDACLQDSDCEHVCECEGGFGSDHNICLQTGNCNVDADCGAGGFCSPSYGDCGDYSGTVAYYCHTAQDECVDDADCGGYPWYCGYDPVGGRWRCSDSHCAG
;
A
#
# COMPACT_ATOMS: atom_id res chain seq x y z
N MET A 1 53.41 -23.92 -20.64
CA MET A 1 54.24 -22.73 -20.33
C MET A 1 53.60 -21.98 -19.18
N THR A 2 54.08 -22.26 -17.97
CA THR A 2 53.66 -21.68 -16.70
C THR A 2 54.28 -20.30 -16.50
N ARG A 3 53.48 -19.27 -16.24
CA ARG A 3 53.97 -18.04 -15.59
C ARG A 3 53.18 -17.80 -14.30
N ARG A 4 53.95 -17.78 -13.21
CA ARG A 4 53.58 -17.46 -11.83
C ARG A 4 53.84 -15.97 -11.56
N ALA A 5 53.36 -15.54 -10.39
CA ALA A 5 53.75 -14.39 -9.54
C ALA A 5 53.09 -13.05 -9.89
N ALA A 6 52.68 -12.20 -8.95
CA ALA A 6 52.56 -12.22 -7.47
C ALA A 6 51.82 -10.91 -7.05
N PRO A 7 51.29 -10.80 -5.81
CA PRO A 7 50.40 -9.71 -5.40
C PRO A 7 51.16 -8.48 -4.89
N LEU A 8 50.62 -7.28 -5.14
CA LEU A 8 51.11 -6.02 -4.60
C LEU A 8 50.33 -5.67 -3.33
N LEU A 9 50.99 -5.88 -2.21
CA LEU A 9 50.57 -5.49 -0.86
C LEU A 9 50.90 -4.00 -0.68
N VAL A 10 49.90 -3.14 -0.46
CA VAL A 10 50.11 -1.74 -0.08
C VAL A 10 49.87 -1.61 1.42
N LEU A 11 50.96 -1.31 2.12
CA LEU A 11 51.06 -1.04 3.54
C LEU A 11 51.30 0.46 3.73
N GLY A 12 50.50 1.12 4.56
CA GLY A 12 50.71 2.51 5.00
C GLY A 12 49.37 3.14 5.38
N LEU A 13 49.21 3.89 6.47
CA LEU A 13 50.14 4.43 7.44
C LEU A 13 49.25 4.79 8.66
N LEU A 14 49.65 4.37 9.87
CA LEU A 14 49.00 4.80 11.12
C LEU A 14 49.28 6.30 11.35
N LEU A 15 48.22 7.11 11.49
CA LEU A 15 48.28 8.38 12.20
C LEU A 15 47.51 8.25 13.52
N THR A 16 48.26 8.31 14.61
CA THR A 16 47.76 8.59 15.95
C THR A 16 47.59 10.10 16.11
N MET A 17 46.38 10.57 16.43
CA MET A 17 46.16 11.94 16.91
C MET A 17 45.31 11.93 18.19
N ALA A 18 45.69 12.84 19.08
CA ALA A 18 45.47 12.84 20.52
C ALA A 18 44.02 13.12 20.96
N CYS A 19 43.65 12.56 22.12
CA CYS A 19 42.53 13.02 22.92
C CYS A 19 42.88 14.38 23.56
N SER A 20 42.13 15.43 23.21
CA SER A 20 42.08 16.67 23.98
C SER A 20 40.77 16.68 24.77
N THR A 21 40.87 16.63 26.09
CA THR A 21 39.76 16.88 27.02
C THR A 21 39.68 18.39 27.30
N ASP A 22 38.67 19.05 26.76
CA ASP A 22 38.28 20.40 27.15
C ASP A 22 37.08 20.33 28.12
N PRO A 23 37.16 20.89 29.35
CA PRO A 23 36.01 21.10 30.20
C PRO A 23 35.39 22.46 29.87
N GLY A 24 34.73 22.54 28.72
CA GLY A 24 34.01 23.73 28.27
C GLY A 24 32.51 23.47 28.26
N GLY A 25 31.78 24.08 29.18
CA GLY A 25 30.32 24.03 29.25
C GLY A 25 29.69 24.51 27.95
N GLY A 26 29.14 23.58 27.19
CA GLY A 26 28.22 23.85 26.09
C GLY A 26 26.79 23.73 26.60
N LEU A 27 26.09 24.86 26.59
CA LEU A 27 24.63 24.91 26.66
C LEU A 27 24.11 23.92 25.63
N GLY A 28 23.37 22.90 26.09
CA GLY A 28 22.71 21.96 25.20
C GLY A 28 21.72 22.74 24.35
N ASP A 29 22.10 23.01 23.10
CA ASP A 29 21.12 23.14 22.04
C ASP A 29 20.31 21.86 22.08
N GLY A 30 19.09 21.97 22.60
CA GLY A 30 18.05 20.99 22.38
C GLY A 30 17.83 20.94 20.87
N GLY A 31 18.62 20.11 20.20
CA GLY A 31 18.26 19.59 18.90
C GLY A 31 16.87 19.03 19.07
N VAL A 32 15.89 19.75 18.52
CA VAL A 32 14.63 19.14 18.19
C VAL A 32 15.01 18.01 17.25
N ASP A 33 15.10 16.79 17.78
CA ASP A 33 15.01 15.61 16.95
C ASP A 33 13.81 15.89 16.07
N ALA A 34 14.03 16.08 14.77
CA ALA A 34 12.96 16.19 13.81
C ALA A 34 12.11 14.95 14.06
N GLY A 35 10.94 15.17 14.69
CA GLY A 35 10.24 14.14 15.45
C GLY A 35 10.15 12.90 14.58
N ALA A 36 10.78 11.81 15.03
CA ALA A 36 10.74 10.57 14.29
C ALA A 36 9.26 10.26 14.06
N GLN A 37 8.82 10.39 12.80
CA GLN A 37 7.45 10.10 12.44
C GLN A 37 7.20 8.66 12.84
N GLN A 38 6.19 8.44 13.67
CA GLN A 38 5.79 7.10 14.07
C GLN A 38 5.59 6.27 12.79
N THR A 39 6.07 5.03 12.81
CA THR A 39 5.76 4.07 11.73
C THR A 39 4.26 3.78 11.79
N PRO A 40 3.50 4.07 10.73
CA PRO A 40 2.08 3.72 10.67
C PRO A 40 1.89 2.23 10.88
N GLU A 41 0.76 1.83 11.45
CA GLU A 41 0.37 0.43 11.57
C GLU A 41 0.11 -0.19 10.18
N LYS A 42 -0.46 0.60 9.26
CA LYS A 42 -0.79 0.18 7.90
C LYS A 42 0.07 0.93 6.90
N HIS A 43 1.07 0.25 6.33
CA HIS A 43 1.91 0.81 5.27
C HIS A 43 2.53 -0.29 4.40
N ARG A 44 2.98 0.06 3.19
CA ARG A 44 3.56 -0.87 2.22
C ARG A 44 5.09 -0.86 2.28
N THR A 45 5.66 -1.61 3.23
CA THR A 45 7.14 -1.78 3.30
C THR A 45 7.76 -2.32 2.00
N THR A 46 7.04 -3.21 1.30
CA THR A 46 7.45 -3.82 0.04
C THR A 46 6.24 -4.01 -0.87
N ALA A 47 6.51 -4.16 -2.18
CA ALA A 47 5.46 -4.48 -3.15
C ALA A 47 4.87 -5.85 -2.83
N VAL A 48 3.54 -5.97 -2.93
CA VAL A 48 2.81 -7.21 -2.70
C VAL A 48 2.45 -7.82 -4.06
N ALA A 49 2.68 -9.12 -4.20
CA ALA A 49 2.15 -9.89 -5.32
C ALA A 49 0.83 -10.50 -4.87
N CYS A 50 -0.23 -10.28 -5.65
CA CYS A 50 -1.51 -10.92 -5.44
C CYS A 50 -1.46 -12.35 -5.98
N ASP A 51 -2.22 -13.23 -5.35
CA ASP A 51 -2.46 -14.55 -5.91
C ASP A 51 -3.56 -14.49 -7.00
N ASP A 52 -3.74 -15.62 -7.69
CA ASP A 52 -4.76 -15.84 -8.71
C ASP A 52 -5.98 -16.62 -8.18
N VAL A 53 -6.06 -16.83 -6.86
CA VAL A 53 -7.06 -17.69 -6.22
C VAL A 53 -8.30 -16.87 -5.89
N ARG A 54 -9.36 -17.10 -6.65
CA ARG A 54 -10.66 -16.45 -6.42
C ARG A 54 -11.67 -17.42 -5.83
N ASN A 55 -11.94 -17.27 -4.53
CA ASN A 55 -12.84 -18.11 -3.73
C ASN A 55 -14.31 -17.62 -3.78
N VAL A 56 -14.87 -17.53 -4.99
CA VAL A 56 -16.25 -17.09 -5.20
C VAL A 56 -17.18 -18.30 -5.34
N PRO A 57 -18.39 -18.29 -4.75
CA PRO A 57 -19.34 -19.39 -4.89
C PRO A 57 -19.78 -19.60 -6.34
N ASP A 58 -20.07 -20.87 -6.68
CA ASP A 58 -20.72 -21.20 -7.95
C ASP A 58 -22.08 -20.51 -8.08
N VAL A 59 -22.42 -20.17 -9.32
CA VAL A 59 -23.74 -19.62 -9.66
C VAL A 59 -24.83 -20.67 -9.35
N PRO A 60 -25.89 -20.32 -8.61
CA PRO A 60 -26.99 -21.23 -8.32
C PRO A 60 -27.61 -21.84 -9.58
N ALA A 61 -27.87 -23.14 -9.54
CA ALA A 61 -28.54 -23.84 -10.63
C ALA A 61 -29.98 -23.35 -10.80
N GLY A 62 -30.28 -22.65 -11.90
CA GLY A 62 -31.63 -22.10 -12.15
C GLY A 62 -31.85 -21.39 -13.49
N GLY A 63 -30.87 -21.43 -14.40
CA GLY A 63 -30.85 -20.59 -15.60
C GLY A 63 -30.40 -19.17 -15.28
N THR A 64 -29.78 -18.50 -16.25
CA THR A 64 -29.30 -17.12 -16.11
C THR A 64 -30.48 -16.16 -16.00
N PRO A 65 -30.64 -15.42 -14.88
CA PRO A 65 -31.63 -14.37 -14.79
C PRO A 65 -31.47 -13.37 -15.93
N ILE A 66 -32.59 -12.82 -16.43
CA ILE A 66 -32.59 -11.87 -17.54
C ILE A 66 -31.63 -10.72 -17.23
N GLY A 67 -30.67 -10.48 -18.13
CA GLY A 67 -29.65 -9.44 -17.98
C GLY A 67 -28.30 -9.94 -17.47
N SER A 68 -28.19 -11.18 -17.00
CA SER A 68 -26.90 -11.79 -16.64
C SER A 68 -26.05 -12.06 -17.89
N THR A 69 -24.73 -11.86 -17.78
CA THR A 69 -23.79 -12.08 -18.89
C THR A 69 -23.12 -13.45 -18.82
N CYS A 70 -23.26 -14.17 -17.71
CA CYS A 70 -22.70 -15.51 -17.49
C CYS A 70 -23.62 -16.33 -16.58
N GLY A 71 -23.57 -17.65 -16.73
CA GLY A 71 -24.29 -18.62 -15.89
C GLY A 71 -23.37 -19.54 -15.09
N SER A 72 -22.07 -19.50 -15.35
CA SER A 72 -21.04 -20.26 -14.65
C SER A 72 -19.70 -19.54 -14.79
N HIS A 73 -18.72 -19.90 -13.96
CA HIS A 73 -17.37 -19.36 -14.10
C HIS A 73 -16.72 -19.71 -15.45
N ASP A 74 -17.09 -20.85 -16.05
CA ASP A 74 -16.58 -21.30 -17.35
C ASP A 74 -17.01 -20.39 -18.53
N ASP A 75 -18.05 -19.57 -18.35
CA ASP A 75 -18.47 -18.58 -19.35
C ASP A 75 -17.52 -17.36 -19.38
N CYS A 76 -16.69 -17.17 -18.36
CA CYS A 76 -15.86 -15.99 -18.18
C CYS A 76 -14.44 -16.21 -18.68
N THR A 77 -14.27 -16.26 -20.02
CA THR A 77 -12.99 -16.57 -20.66
C THR A 77 -12.24 -15.35 -21.21
N ASP A 78 -12.83 -14.16 -21.14
CA ASP A 78 -12.28 -12.98 -21.84
C ASP A 78 -11.07 -12.36 -21.14
N GLY A 79 -10.80 -12.78 -19.91
CA GLY A 79 -9.74 -12.24 -19.09
C GLY A 79 -9.18 -13.26 -18.11
N ARG A 80 -8.17 -12.79 -17.37
CA ARG A 80 -7.48 -13.55 -16.32
C ARG A 80 -8.44 -13.86 -15.17
N ASN A 81 -8.40 -15.11 -14.70
CA ASN A 81 -9.13 -15.58 -13.51
C ASN A 81 -10.61 -15.20 -13.52
N GLY A 82 -11.27 -15.38 -14.66
CA GLY A 82 -12.68 -15.05 -14.83
C GLY A 82 -13.56 -15.75 -13.81
N ARG A 83 -14.45 -14.99 -13.18
CA ARG A 83 -15.49 -15.49 -12.27
C ARG A 83 -16.82 -14.84 -12.60
N CYS A 84 -17.81 -15.69 -12.79
CA CYS A 84 -19.20 -15.28 -12.82
C CYS A 84 -19.70 -15.04 -11.40
N VAL A 85 -19.96 -13.79 -11.06
CA VAL A 85 -20.27 -13.36 -9.68
C VAL A 85 -21.58 -12.58 -9.65
N ASP A 86 -22.31 -12.67 -8.55
CA ASP A 86 -23.51 -11.86 -8.32
C ASP A 86 -23.10 -10.43 -7.94
N VAL A 87 -23.26 -9.48 -8.86
CA VAL A 87 -22.95 -8.07 -8.60
C VAL A 87 -24.14 -7.30 -8.05
N ASN A 88 -25.37 -7.84 -8.14
CA ASN A 88 -26.57 -7.17 -7.65
C ASN A 88 -27.79 -8.09 -7.58
N ARG A 89 -27.88 -8.90 -6.51
CA ARG A 89 -29.11 -9.63 -6.12
C ARG A 89 -29.64 -10.53 -7.25
N GLY A 90 -28.78 -11.38 -7.77
CA GLY A 90 -29.06 -12.34 -8.84
C GLY A 90 -28.73 -11.81 -10.24
N LEU A 91 -27.97 -10.73 -10.36
CA LEU A 91 -27.43 -10.26 -11.63
C LEU A 91 -25.99 -10.75 -11.73
N TYR A 92 -25.75 -11.75 -12.58
CA TYR A 92 -24.45 -12.36 -12.71
C TYR A 92 -23.64 -11.73 -13.84
N THR A 93 -22.42 -11.32 -13.52
CA THR A 93 -21.47 -10.81 -14.52
C THR A 93 -20.09 -11.42 -14.35
N CYS A 94 -19.38 -11.54 -15.47
CA CYS A 94 -17.97 -11.89 -15.45
C CYS A 94 -17.15 -10.75 -14.87
N THR A 95 -16.28 -11.09 -13.94
CA THR A 95 -15.24 -10.22 -13.37
C THR A 95 -13.90 -10.90 -13.53
N TYR A 96 -12.83 -10.10 -13.63
CA TYR A 96 -11.48 -10.57 -13.98
C TYR A 96 -10.44 -9.81 -13.18
N ASP A 97 -9.30 -10.43 -12.93
CA ASP A 97 -8.18 -9.73 -12.29
C ASP A 97 -7.50 -8.78 -13.29
N ALA A 98 -7.44 -7.51 -12.92
CA ALA A 98 -6.71 -6.50 -13.67
C ALA A 98 -5.19 -6.72 -13.56
N CYS A 99 -4.71 -7.20 -12.41
CA CYS A 99 -3.29 -7.30 -12.08
C CYS A 99 -2.99 -8.52 -11.17
N LEU A 100 -1.72 -8.89 -11.09
CA LEU A 100 -1.18 -9.82 -10.08
C LEU A 100 0.00 -9.23 -9.30
N GLN A 101 0.50 -8.07 -9.71
CA GLN A 101 1.60 -7.37 -9.07
C GLN A 101 1.55 -5.89 -9.44
N ASP A 102 2.15 -5.02 -8.63
CA ASP A 102 2.14 -3.56 -8.84
C ASP A 102 2.62 -3.15 -10.24
N SER A 103 3.59 -3.85 -10.82
CA SER A 103 4.09 -3.51 -12.15
C SER A 103 3.12 -3.79 -13.30
N ASP A 104 2.00 -4.48 -13.05
CA ASP A 104 0.90 -4.62 -14.02
C ASP A 104 0.05 -3.34 -14.10
N CYS A 105 0.21 -2.43 -13.14
CA CYS A 105 -0.57 -1.21 -12.98
C CYS A 105 0.30 0.04 -13.09
N GLU A 106 -0.34 1.20 -13.28
CA GLU A 106 0.33 2.50 -13.14
C GLU A 106 0.65 2.81 -11.66
N HIS A 107 -0.22 2.35 -10.76
CA HIS A 107 -0.08 2.48 -9.31
C HIS A 107 -0.03 1.10 -8.65
N VAL A 108 -0.62 0.95 -7.47
CA VAL A 108 -0.68 -0.30 -6.72
C VAL A 108 -1.70 -1.27 -7.31
N CYS A 109 -1.32 -2.55 -7.35
CA CYS A 109 -2.27 -3.65 -7.50
C CYS A 109 -2.86 -3.98 -6.12
N GLU A 110 -4.15 -3.69 -5.94
CA GLU A 110 -4.87 -4.03 -4.72
C GLU A 110 -5.45 -5.44 -4.86
N CYS A 111 -4.95 -6.34 -4.02
CA CYS A 111 -5.39 -7.72 -3.99
C CYS A 111 -6.80 -7.81 -3.43
N GLU A 112 -7.67 -8.59 -4.08
CA GLU A 112 -9.08 -8.75 -3.69
C GLU A 112 -9.86 -7.42 -3.55
N GLY A 113 -9.37 -6.30 -4.12
CA GLY A 113 -9.98 -4.97 -3.96
C GLY A 113 -11.30 -4.79 -4.71
N GLY A 114 -11.67 -5.73 -5.57
CA GLY A 114 -12.95 -5.73 -6.27
C GLY A 114 -14.13 -6.02 -5.34
N PHE A 115 -14.83 -4.97 -4.89
CA PHE A 115 -15.97 -5.09 -3.97
C PHE A 115 -16.96 -6.21 -4.35
N GLY A 116 -17.13 -7.18 -3.45
CA GLY A 116 -18.07 -8.31 -3.59
C GLY A 116 -17.72 -9.35 -4.66
N SER A 117 -16.60 -9.18 -5.35
CA SER A 117 -16.14 -10.10 -6.39
C SER A 117 -14.72 -10.61 -6.15
N ASP A 118 -13.96 -10.02 -5.23
CA ASP A 118 -12.61 -10.44 -4.83
C ASP A 118 -11.66 -10.56 -6.03
N HIS A 119 -11.83 -9.73 -7.06
CA HIS A 119 -10.83 -9.62 -8.13
C HIS A 119 -9.77 -8.60 -7.76
N ASN A 120 -8.55 -8.82 -8.25
CA ASN A 120 -7.45 -7.88 -8.09
C ASN A 120 -7.68 -6.67 -9.00
N ILE A 121 -7.53 -5.47 -8.46
CA ILE A 121 -7.77 -4.22 -9.19
C ILE A 121 -6.51 -3.35 -9.24
N CYS A 122 -6.33 -2.63 -10.35
CA CYS A 122 -5.38 -1.53 -10.37
C CYS A 122 -6.01 -0.30 -9.76
N LEU A 123 -5.40 0.23 -8.70
CA LEU A 123 -5.78 1.52 -8.16
C LEU A 123 -5.46 2.62 -9.18
N GLN A 124 -6.32 3.63 -9.23
CA GLN A 124 -6.27 4.69 -10.24
C GLN A 124 -5.57 5.96 -9.74
N THR A 125 -5.30 6.05 -8.45
CA THR A 125 -4.65 7.20 -7.83
C THR A 125 -3.69 6.76 -6.74
N GLY A 126 -2.72 7.64 -6.44
CA GLY A 126 -1.71 7.42 -5.42
C GLY A 126 -0.42 8.15 -5.80
N ASN A 127 0.52 8.25 -4.85
CA ASN A 127 1.86 8.81 -5.12
C ASN A 127 3.00 7.91 -4.66
N CYS A 128 2.70 6.68 -4.22
CA CYS A 128 3.68 5.68 -3.85
C CYS A 128 3.11 4.28 -4.06
N ASN A 129 4.01 3.31 -4.28
CA ASN A 129 3.70 1.88 -4.29
C ASN A 129 4.28 1.19 -3.05
N VAL A 130 5.40 1.71 -2.53
CA VAL A 130 6.08 1.23 -1.32
C VAL A 130 6.68 2.39 -0.52
N ASP A 131 7.05 2.15 0.74
CA ASP A 131 7.68 3.12 1.63
C ASP A 131 8.92 3.80 1.02
N ALA A 132 9.72 3.03 0.26
CA ALA A 132 10.93 3.55 -0.38
C ALA A 132 10.65 4.68 -1.39
N ASP A 133 9.44 4.76 -1.95
CA ASP A 133 9.03 5.84 -2.86
C ASP A 133 8.84 7.17 -2.12
N CYS A 134 8.61 7.13 -0.81
CA CYS A 134 8.37 8.29 0.04
C CYS A 134 9.65 8.91 0.61
N GLY A 135 10.82 8.38 0.26
CA GLY A 135 12.11 8.85 0.75
C GLY A 135 12.47 8.32 2.14
N ALA A 136 13.58 8.81 2.68
CA ALA A 136 14.12 8.30 3.94
C ALA A 136 13.15 8.56 5.12
N GLY A 137 12.68 7.49 5.74
CA GLY A 137 11.73 7.55 6.85
C GLY A 137 10.29 7.89 6.45
N GLY A 138 9.98 7.90 5.15
CA GLY A 138 8.61 8.03 4.65
C GLY A 138 7.89 6.68 4.64
N PHE A 139 6.57 6.73 4.75
CA PHE A 139 5.71 5.55 4.77
C PHE A 139 4.58 5.70 3.75
N CYS A 140 4.30 4.62 3.03
CA CYS A 140 3.28 4.57 1.99
C CYS A 140 2.02 3.88 2.53
N SER A 141 1.03 4.67 2.94
CA SER A 141 -0.15 4.18 3.68
C SER A 141 -1.40 4.16 2.80
N PRO A 142 -2.34 3.22 3.03
CA PRO A 142 -3.59 3.13 2.28
C PRO A 142 -4.55 4.24 2.66
N SER A 143 -5.19 4.85 1.67
CA SER A 143 -6.34 5.74 1.86
C SER A 143 -7.61 5.09 1.36
N TYR A 144 -8.72 5.47 1.98
CA TYR A 144 -10.06 4.99 1.66
C TYR A 144 -10.86 6.08 0.93
N GLY A 145 -11.98 5.69 0.34
CA GLY A 145 -12.89 6.62 -0.35
C GLY A 145 -13.74 7.43 0.63
N ASP A 146 -14.76 8.11 0.09
CA ASP A 146 -15.66 9.01 0.85
C ASP A 146 -16.46 8.31 1.96
N CYS A 147 -16.39 6.98 2.03
CA CYS A 147 -17.20 6.09 2.86
C CYS A 147 -16.34 5.28 3.85
N GLY A 148 -15.09 5.71 4.07
CA GLY A 148 -14.11 4.98 4.88
C GLY A 148 -13.79 3.60 4.29
N ASP A 149 -13.51 2.65 5.17
CA ASP A 149 -13.15 1.27 4.84
C ASP A 149 -14.23 0.50 4.08
N TYR A 150 -15.50 0.94 4.11
CA TYR A 150 -16.60 0.29 3.39
C TYR A 150 -16.34 0.17 1.88
N SER A 151 -15.65 1.15 1.27
CA SER A 151 -15.29 1.11 -0.15
C SER A 151 -13.98 0.38 -0.44
N GLY A 152 -13.28 -0.09 0.59
CA GLY A 152 -11.91 -0.62 0.49
C GLY A 152 -10.87 0.47 0.23
N THR A 153 -9.64 0.04 -0.01
CA THR A 153 -8.51 0.91 -0.37
C THR A 153 -8.73 1.50 -1.76
N VAL A 154 -8.59 2.82 -1.90
CA VAL A 154 -8.74 3.50 -3.20
C VAL A 154 -7.42 4.07 -3.73
N ALA A 155 -6.44 4.26 -2.85
CA ALA A 155 -5.14 4.82 -3.18
C ALA A 155 -4.10 4.55 -2.09
N TYR A 156 -2.82 4.78 -2.40
CA TYR A 156 -1.75 4.84 -1.41
C TYR A 156 -1.01 6.17 -1.50
N TYR A 157 -0.74 6.78 -0.34
CA TYR A 157 -0.07 8.07 -0.26
C TYR A 157 1.08 8.09 0.75
N CYS A 158 2.09 8.87 0.43
CA CYS A 158 3.18 9.14 1.35
C CYS A 158 2.71 10.01 2.52
N HIS A 159 3.14 9.63 3.71
CA HIS A 159 3.11 10.51 4.87
C HIS A 159 4.10 11.67 4.76
N THR A 160 3.76 12.78 5.41
CA THR A 160 4.56 14.00 5.48
C THR A 160 4.58 14.57 6.90
N ALA A 161 5.51 15.47 7.18
CA ALA A 161 5.54 16.20 8.46
C ALA A 161 4.36 17.18 8.65
N GLN A 162 3.53 17.38 7.64
CA GLN A 162 2.34 18.26 7.70
C GLN A 162 1.07 17.49 8.06
N ASP A 163 1.18 16.18 8.21
CA ASP A 163 0.08 15.30 8.56
C ASP A 163 -0.44 15.60 9.96
N GLU A 164 -1.76 15.53 10.11
CA GLU A 164 -2.45 15.67 11.39
C GLU A 164 -2.50 14.34 12.15
N CYS A 165 -2.44 13.22 11.44
CA CYS A 165 -2.46 11.87 11.99
C CYS A 165 -1.55 10.93 11.19
N VAL A 166 -1.09 9.86 11.86
CA VAL A 166 -0.37 8.74 11.26
C VAL A 166 -1.27 7.51 11.22
N ASP A 167 -2.00 7.25 12.31
CA ASP A 167 -2.89 6.10 12.47
C ASP A 167 -4.28 6.52 12.99
N ASP A 168 -5.27 5.62 12.88
CA ASP A 168 -6.64 5.84 13.36
C ASP A 168 -6.70 6.15 14.87
N ALA A 169 -5.72 5.66 15.63
CA ALA A 169 -5.59 5.91 17.07
C ALA A 169 -5.32 7.39 17.39
N ASP A 170 -4.66 8.13 16.48
CA ASP A 170 -4.39 9.57 16.65
C ASP A 170 -5.70 10.38 16.58
N CYS A 171 -6.72 9.84 15.92
CA CYS A 171 -8.03 10.45 15.74
C CYS A 171 -9.04 10.09 16.84
N GLY A 172 -8.61 9.38 17.88
CA GLY A 172 -9.48 8.91 18.97
C GLY A 172 -10.23 7.61 18.64
N GLY A 173 -9.89 6.95 17.53
CA GLY A 173 -10.50 5.70 17.07
C GLY A 173 -11.94 5.85 16.58
N TYR A 174 -12.59 4.70 16.34
CA TYR A 174 -13.91 4.63 15.71
C TYR A 174 -14.95 5.60 16.35
N PRO A 175 -15.72 6.36 15.55
CA PRO A 175 -15.82 6.27 14.08
C PRO A 175 -14.83 7.16 13.33
N TRP A 176 -13.84 7.75 14.01
CA TRP A 176 -12.83 8.57 13.37
C TRP A 176 -11.66 7.70 12.89
N TYR A 177 -11.11 8.06 11.74
CA TYR A 177 -9.97 7.37 11.13
C TYR A 177 -9.02 8.38 10.50
N CYS A 178 -7.78 7.94 10.29
CA CYS A 178 -6.77 8.72 9.59
C CYS A 178 -6.89 8.48 8.09
N GLY A 179 -7.35 9.49 7.35
CA GLY A 179 -7.55 9.43 5.90
C GLY A 179 -6.73 10.49 5.17
N TYR A 180 -6.30 10.18 3.94
CA TYR A 180 -5.62 11.17 3.12
C TYR A 180 -6.64 12.16 2.54
N ASP A 181 -6.44 13.46 2.77
CA ASP A 181 -7.23 14.52 2.17
C ASP A 181 -6.57 14.98 0.86
N PRO A 182 -7.14 14.63 -0.31
CA PRO A 182 -6.54 15.00 -1.59
C PRO A 182 -6.61 16.51 -1.88
N VAL A 183 -7.48 17.26 -1.20
CA VAL A 183 -7.55 18.73 -1.33
C VAL A 183 -6.44 19.37 -0.52
N GLY A 184 -6.21 18.87 0.70
CA GLY A 184 -5.17 19.34 1.60
C GLY A 184 -3.78 18.80 1.31
N GLY A 185 -3.69 17.69 0.56
CA GLY A 185 -2.44 16.98 0.27
C GLY A 185 -1.76 16.39 1.51
N ARG A 186 -2.54 15.99 2.52
CA ARG A 186 -2.03 15.51 3.82
C ARG A 186 -2.99 14.55 4.50
N TRP A 187 -2.48 13.80 5.47
CA TRP A 187 -3.30 12.93 6.30
C TRP A 187 -4.04 13.72 7.38
N ARG A 188 -5.32 13.41 7.58
CA ARG A 188 -6.16 14.06 8.58
C ARG A 188 -7.25 13.16 9.13
N CYS A 189 -7.73 13.51 10.31
CA CYS A 189 -8.85 12.81 10.92
C CYS A 189 -10.16 13.09 10.17
N SER A 190 -10.88 12.02 9.85
CA SER A 190 -12.17 12.03 9.17
C SER A 190 -13.19 11.18 9.93
N ASP A 191 -14.47 11.56 9.87
CA ASP A 191 -15.62 10.83 10.44
C ASP A 191 -16.53 10.22 9.36
N SER A 192 -16.10 10.22 8.10
CA SER A 192 -16.92 9.84 6.94
C SER A 192 -17.13 8.34 6.74
N HIS A 193 -17.12 7.52 7.80
CA HIS A 193 -17.48 6.10 7.68
C HIS A 193 -18.99 5.95 7.40
N CYS A 194 -19.31 5.14 6.39
CA CYS A 194 -20.69 4.70 6.20
C CYS A 194 -21.05 3.56 7.15
N ALA A 195 -22.33 3.49 7.54
CA ALA A 195 -22.88 2.27 8.12
C ALA A 195 -23.07 1.22 7.02
N GLY A 196 -22.45 0.04 7.20
CA GLY A 196 -22.66 -1.13 6.35
C GLY A 196 -23.96 -1.87 6.60
#